data_AF-A0A0S6WY81-F1
#
_entry.id   AF-A0A0S6WY81-F1
#
_cell.length_a   1.000
_cell.length_b   1.000
_cell.length_c   1.000
_cell.angle_alpha   90.00
_cell.angle_beta   90.00
_cell.angle_gamma   90.00
#
_symmetry.space_group_name_H-M   'P 1'
#
loop_
_entity.id
_entity.type
_entity.pdbx_description
1 polymer ?
#
loop_
_entity_poly.entity_id
_entity_poly.type
_entity_poly.pdbx_seq_one_letter_code
_entity_poly.pdbx_strand_id
1 'polypeptide(L)'
;MGMGLGCPIRYKGKEIVELGRNKYAEWDVPMGSYILTNKTSSVDVNIFPGQTKYVRCIIKTGFMTGRADLQIVDAETFEEHSADYERKEVAAPELAHSEN
;
A
#
# COMPACT_ATOMS: atom_id res chain seq x y z
N MET A 1 -11.48 -22.94 5.29
CA MET A 1 -10.31 -22.53 4.49
C MET A 1 -10.54 -21.08 4.10
N GLY A 2 -10.05 -20.15 4.93
CA GLY A 2 -10.38 -18.73 4.86
C GLY A 2 -9.75 -18.11 3.62
N MET A 3 -10.59 -17.60 2.71
CA MET A 3 -10.16 -16.77 1.59
C MET A 3 -9.12 -15.76 2.10
N GLY A 4 -7.89 -15.87 1.60
CA GLY A 4 -6.87 -14.86 1.82
C GLY A 4 -7.43 -13.54 1.32
N LEU A 5 -7.89 -12.71 2.25
CA LEU A 5 -8.26 -11.32 1.99
C LEU A 5 -6.93 -10.58 1.81
N GLY A 6 -6.27 -10.84 0.68
CA GLY A 6 -5.06 -10.17 0.24
C GLY A 6 -5.43 -8.89 -0.48
N CYS A 7 -4.67 -7.84 -0.23
CA CYS A 7 -4.73 -6.58 -0.92
C CYS A 7 -3.47 -6.44 -1.77
N PRO A 8 -3.50 -6.94 -3.03
CA PRO A 8 -2.38 -6.77 -3.94
C PRO A 8 -2.28 -5.29 -4.31
N ILE A 9 -1.19 -4.65 -3.90
CA ILE A 9 -0.84 -3.31 -4.29
C ILE A 9 -0.07 -3.39 -5.61
N ARG A 10 -0.59 -2.68 -6.60
CA ARG A 10 -0.06 -2.62 -7.94
C ARG A 10 0.33 -1.19 -8.28
N TYR A 11 1.47 -1.05 -8.92
CA TYR A 11 1.93 0.21 -9.49
C TYR A 11 2.20 0.00 -10.98
N LYS A 12 1.65 0.89 -11.83
CA LYS A 12 1.74 0.78 -13.30
C LYS A 12 1.34 -0.61 -13.84
N GLY A 13 0.35 -1.23 -13.22
CA GLY A 13 -0.14 -2.56 -13.59
C GLY A 13 0.72 -3.75 -13.12
N LYS A 14 1.86 -3.50 -12.46
CA LYS A 14 2.70 -4.54 -11.85
C LYS A 14 2.41 -4.62 -10.36
N GLU A 15 2.25 -5.84 -9.86
CA GLU A 15 2.13 -6.08 -8.42
C GLU A 15 3.47 -5.84 -7.74
N ILE A 16 3.50 -4.92 -6.79
CA ILE A 16 4.70 -4.57 -6.03
C ILE A 16 4.70 -5.24 -4.66
N VAL A 17 3.53 -5.46 -4.04
CA VAL A 17 3.43 -6.16 -2.77
C VAL A 17 2.00 -6.66 -2.56
N GLU A 18 1.84 -7.81 -1.90
CA GLU A 18 0.53 -8.27 -1.42
C GLU A 18 0.42 -8.09 0.09
N LEU A 19 -0.42 -7.15 0.52
CA LEU A 19 -0.67 -6.86 1.93
C LEU A 19 -1.93 -7.58 2.39
N GLY A 20 -1.79 -8.47 3.36
CA GLY A 20 -2.93 -9.10 4.04
C GLY A 20 -3.33 -8.34 5.31
N ARG A 21 -4.25 -8.92 6.08
CA ARG A 21 -4.58 -8.42 7.42
C ARG A 21 -3.31 -8.36 8.29
N ASN A 22 -3.12 -7.25 9.01
CA ASN A 22 -1.99 -6.99 9.88
C ASN A 22 -0.62 -7.07 9.17
N LYS A 23 -0.54 -6.61 7.92
CA LYS A 23 0.71 -6.53 7.16
C LYS A 23 0.91 -5.12 6.65
N TYR A 24 2.15 -4.68 6.63
CA TYR A 24 2.54 -3.41 6.05
C TYR A 24 3.77 -3.60 5.16
N ALA A 25 4.05 -2.64 4.28
CA ALA A 25 5.28 -2.62 3.53
C ALA A 25 5.76 -1.18 3.40
N GLU A 26 7.08 -1.03 3.34
CA GLU A 26 7.74 0.25 3.16
C GLU A 26 8.30 0.29 1.75
N TRP A 27 7.90 1.30 0.98
CA TRP A 27 8.37 1.50 -0.37
C TRP A 27 9.12 2.82 -0.43
N ASP A 28 10.46 2.74 -0.55
CA ASP A 28 11.29 3.92 -0.76
C ASP A 28 11.15 4.36 -2.22
N VAL A 29 10.68 5.59 -2.44
CA VAL A 29 10.36 6.12 -3.76
C VAL A 29 10.84 7.57 -3.91
N PRO A 30 11.27 8.01 -5.11
CA PRO A 30 11.60 9.41 -5.33
C PRO A 30 10.35 10.30 -5.26
N MET A 31 10.54 11.62 -5.18
CA MET A 31 9.41 12.56 -5.25
C MET A 31 8.62 12.39 -6.55
N GLY A 32 7.29 12.52 -6.48
CA GLY A 32 6.42 12.37 -7.65
C GLY A 32 5.02 11.87 -7.30
N SER A 33 4.24 11.62 -8.34
CA SER A 33 2.87 11.10 -8.24
C SER A 33 2.84 9.60 -8.52
N TYR A 34 2.25 8.85 -7.60
CA TYR A 34 2.16 7.40 -7.62
C TYR A 34 0.70 6.98 -7.56
N ILE A 35 0.19 6.45 -8.67
CA ILE A 35 -1.13 5.84 -8.70
C ILE A 35 -0.98 4.38 -8.27
N LEU A 36 -1.36 4.10 -7.03
CA LEU A 36 -1.44 2.76 -6.50
C LEU A 36 -2.82 2.19 -6.79
N THR A 37 -2.87 0.99 -7.34
CA THR A 37 -4.13 0.31 -7.64
C THR A 37 -4.17 -1.03 -6.92
N ASN A 38 -5.37 -1.47 -6.56
CA ASN A 38 -5.60 -2.86 -6.17
C ASN A 38 -6.68 -3.45 -7.08
N LYS A 39 -7.22 -4.61 -6.70
CA LYS A 39 -8.27 -5.30 -7.48
C LYS A 39 -9.59 -4.53 -7.59
N THR A 40 -9.89 -3.63 -6.66
CA THR A 40 -11.21 -2.99 -6.52
C THR A 40 -11.20 -1.47 -6.33
N SER A 41 -10.04 -0.84 -6.14
CA SER A 41 -9.85 0.56 -5.75
C SER A 41 -8.49 1.07 -6.25
N SER A 42 -8.34 2.38 -6.31
CA SER A 42 -7.11 3.07 -6.73
C SER A 42 -6.96 4.36 -5.93
N VAL A 43 -5.73 4.68 -5.55
CA VAL A 43 -5.40 5.88 -4.79
C VAL A 43 -4.22 6.59 -5.45
N ASP A 44 -4.33 7.91 -5.57
CA ASP A 44 -3.26 8.77 -6.07
C ASP A 44 -2.44 9.30 -4.89
N VAL A 45 -1.15 9.00 -4.88
CA VAL A 45 -0.22 9.33 -3.79
C VAL A 45 0.81 10.30 -4.32
N ASN A 46 0.76 11.55 -3.84
CA ASN A 46 1.76 12.55 -4.18
C ASN A 46 2.81 12.62 -3.06
N ILE A 47 4.06 12.32 -3.40
CA ILE A 47 5.22 12.33 -2.51
C ILE A 47 6.04 13.58 -2.80
N PHE A 48 6.17 14.45 -1.80
CA PHE A 48 7.09 15.59 -1.84
C PHE A 48 8.48 15.22 -1.26
N PRO A 49 9.54 15.99 -1.52
CA PRO A 49 10.86 15.76 -0.94
C PRO A 49 10.81 15.67 0.58
N GLY A 50 11.36 14.57 1.14
CA GLY A 50 11.37 14.33 2.59
C GLY A 50 10.01 13.99 3.19
N GLN A 51 8.99 13.70 2.37
CA GLN A 51 7.66 13.33 2.85
C GLN A 51 7.45 11.82 2.79
N THR A 52 6.89 11.27 3.87
CA THR A 52 6.35 9.92 3.91
C THR A 52 4.83 9.97 3.76
N LYS A 53 4.27 9.10 2.92
CA LYS A 53 2.82 8.91 2.83
C LYS A 53 2.47 7.52 3.32
N TYR A 54 1.38 7.43 4.07
CA TYR A 54 0.88 6.18 4.61
C TYR A 54 -0.39 5.81 3.84
N VAL A 55 -0.41 4.61 3.28
CA VAL A 55 -1.56 4.09 2.55
C VAL A 55 -2.02 2.83 3.25
N ARG A 56 -3.27 2.83 3.70
CA ARG A 56 -3.89 1.68 4.34
C ARG A 56 -4.81 0.98 3.34
N CYS A 57 -4.71 -0.33 3.31
CA CYS A 57 -5.74 -1.15 2.67
C CYS A 57 -6.74 -1.65 3.71
N ILE A 58 -8.01 -1.27 3.55
CA ILE A 58 -9.11 -1.65 4.43
C ILE A 58 -9.99 -2.66 3.70
N ILE A 59 -10.15 -3.83 4.30
CA ILE A 59 -11.04 -4.86 3.76
C ILE A 59 -12.38 -4.71 4.47
N LYS A 60 -13.40 -4.27 3.73
CA LYS A 60 -14.71 -3.98 4.32
C LYS A 60 -15.34 -5.30 4.79
N THR A 61 -15.68 -5.39 6.08
CA THR A 61 -16.41 -6.52 6.67
C THR A 61 -17.91 -6.19 6.64
N GLY A 62 -18.72 -6.94 5.89
CA GLY A 62 -20.18 -6.69 5.75
C GLY A 62 -20.78 -7.26 4.47
N PHE A 63 -21.85 -6.63 3.92
CA PHE A 63 -22.44 -7.06 2.64
C PHE A 63 -21.45 -6.96 1.45
N MET A 64 -20.39 -6.16 1.61
CA MET A 64 -19.27 -6.02 0.67
C MET A 64 -18.01 -6.78 1.13
N THR A 65 -18.16 -7.85 1.93
CA THR A 65 -17.04 -8.69 2.38
C THR A 65 -16.20 -9.14 1.18
N GLY A 66 -14.91 -8.83 1.19
CA GLY A 66 -13.98 -9.13 0.10
C GLY A 66 -13.59 -7.93 -0.77
N ARG A 67 -14.22 -6.76 -0.63
CA ARG A 67 -13.70 -5.53 -1.26
C ARG A 67 -12.56 -4.94 -0.43
N ALA A 68 -11.46 -4.68 -1.12
CA ALA A 68 -10.29 -4.02 -0.58
C ALA A 68 -10.29 -2.55 -1.03
N ASP A 69 -10.26 -1.62 -0.09
CA ASP A 69 -10.28 -0.18 -0.36
C ASP A 69 -8.94 0.44 0.05
N LEU A 70 -8.35 1.25 -0.83
CA LEU A 70 -7.10 1.94 -0.55
C LEU A 70 -7.41 3.36 -0.08
N GLN A 71 -6.89 3.72 1.09
CA GLN A 71 -7.08 5.04 1.68
C GLN A 71 -5.75 5.61 2.14
N ILE A 72 -5.54 6.90 1.91
CA ILE A 72 -4.42 7.63 2.51
C ILE A 72 -4.77 7.84 3.97
N VAL A 73 -3.84 7.50 4.84
CA VAL A 73 -3.94 7.72 6.29
C VAL A 73 -2.76 8.56 6.76
N ASP A 74 -2.87 9.06 7.98
CA ASP A 74 -1.79 9.80 8.62
C ASP A 74 -0.82 8.86 9.36
N ALA A 75 0.36 9.39 9.69
CA ALA A 75 1.40 8.64 10.41
C ALA A 75 0.88 8.09 11.75
N GLU A 76 0.08 8.88 12.47
CA GLU A 76 -0.48 8.50 13.78
C GLU A 76 -1.31 7.21 13.69
N THR A 77 -2.15 7.08 12.66
CA THR A 77 -2.98 5.87 12.44
C THR A 77 -2.14 4.63 12.13
N PHE A 78 -0.98 4.83 11.51
CA PHE A 78 -0.03 3.75 11.25
C PHE A 78 0.70 3.34 12.53
N GLU A 79 1.22 4.31 13.29
CA GLU A 79 1.97 4.08 14.53
C GLU A 79 1.15 3.35 15.58
N GLU A 80 -0.12 3.71 15.76
CA GLU A 80 -1.05 3.08 16.71
C GLU A 80 -1.17 1.56 16.55
N HIS A 81 -0.98 1.05 15.35
CA HIS A 81 -1.13 -0.37 15.03
C HIS A 81 0.15 -1.00 14.45
N SER A 82 1.24 -0.23 14.36
CA SER A 82 2.49 -0.64 13.74
C SER A 82 3.10 -1.88 14.41
N ALA A 83 2.97 -1.98 15.74
CA ALA A 83 3.45 -3.11 16.53
C ALA A 83 2.72 -4.43 16.22
N ASP A 84 1.49 -4.35 15.73
CA ASP A 84 0.69 -5.52 15.34
C ASP A 84 0.92 -5.93 13.88
N TYR A 85 1.67 -5.15 13.11
CA TYR A 85 1.84 -5.37 11.68
C TYR A 85 3.12 -6.12 11.35
N GLU A 86 3.00 -7.12 10.48
CA GLU A 86 4.13 -7.83 9.89
C GLU A 86 4.66 -7.05 8.66
N ARG A 87 5.94 -6.71 8.68
CA ARG A 87 6.59 -6.06 7.53
C ARG A 87 6.73 -7.03 6.35
N LYS A 88 6.31 -6.58 5.18
CA LYS A 88 6.51 -7.24 3.89
C LYS A 88 7.53 -6.48 3.06
N GLU A 89 8.28 -7.25 2.28
CA GLU A 89 9.18 -6.71 1.28
C GLU A 89 8.39 -6.29 0.04
N VAL A 90 8.75 -5.15 -0.51
CA VAL A 90 8.18 -4.65 -1.76
C VAL A 90 9.04 -5.18 -2.91
N ALA A 91 8.44 -5.95 -3.80
CA ALA A 91 9.02 -6.39 -5.06
C ALA A 91 8.95 -5.26 -6.10
N ALA A 92 9.53 -4.10 -5.80
CA ALA A 92 9.59 -2.99 -6.75
C ALA A 92 10.74 -3.20 -7.73
N PRO A 93 10.48 -3.36 -9.04
CA PRO A 93 11.54 -3.34 -10.05
C PRO A 93 11.99 -1.89 -10.18
N GLU A 94 13.28 -1.63 -9.93
CA GLU A 94 14.01 -0.38 -10.16
C GLU A 94 13.10 0.83 -10.39
N LEU A 95 12.69 1.49 -9.32
CA LEU A 95 12.41 2.92 -9.42
C LEU A 95 13.73 3.56 -9.80
N ALA A 96 13.94 3.71 -11.09
CA ALA A 96 15.17 4.20 -11.67
C ALA A 96 15.66 5.38 -10.83
N HIS A 97 16.75 5.18 -10.11
CA HIS A 97 17.69 6.24 -9.85
C HIS A 97 18.08 6.75 -11.23
N SER A 98 17.34 7.71 -11.77
CA SER A 98 17.85 8.61 -12.78
C SER A 98 18.85 9.51 -12.05
N GLU A 99 19.99 8.93 -11.67
CA GLU A 99 21.22 9.70 -11.48
C GLU A 99 21.56 10.29 -12.85
N ASN A 100 21.45 11.62 -12.92
CA ASN A 100 21.72 12.45 -14.08
C ASN A 100 23.22 12.68 -14.23
#